data_AF-X0XMS7-F1
#
_entry.id   AF-X0XMS7-F1
#
_cell.length_a   1.000
_cell.length_b   1.000
_cell.length_c   1.000
_cell.angle_alpha   90.00
_cell.angle_beta   90.00
_cell.angle_gamma   90.00
#
_symmetry.space_group_name_H-M   'P 1'
#
loop_
_entity.id
_entity.type
_entity.pdbx_description
1 polymer ?
#
loop_
_entity_poly.entity_id
_entity_poly.type
_entity_poly.pdbx_seq_one_letter_code
_entity_poly.pdbx_strand_id
1 'polypeptide(L)'
;ATKPMGGGRKVAALQIFAAKENPALSDWIVVGDSITDARMLQAVDEAGGLAIAFNANEYALPSATIGLASTNLDDLDVALKAWEEGGGQAVEKVVKEMESAGSEGERNHFHWLSGRENLEQPLSIHKRIRGMVRRQAAKLG
;
A
#
# COMPACT_ATOMS: atom_id res chain seq x y z
N ALA A 1 -29.79 -7.47 8.94
CA ALA A 1 -29.37 -6.84 7.67
C ALA A 1 -27.98 -6.23 7.85
N THR A 2 -26.95 -6.85 7.32
CA THR A 2 -25.59 -6.30 7.34
C THR A 2 -25.55 -5.11 6.37
N LYS A 3 -25.26 -3.91 6.87
CA LYS A 3 -25.07 -2.73 6.02
C LYS A 3 -23.63 -2.79 5.47
N PRO A 4 -23.41 -3.06 4.17
CA PRO A 4 -22.07 -3.11 3.62
C PRO A 4 -21.40 -1.75 3.76
N MET A 5 -20.15 -1.73 4.21
CA MET A 5 -19.34 -0.52 4.28
C MET A 5 -18.80 -0.20 2.88
N GLY A 6 -19.56 0.55 2.08
CA GLY A 6 -19.14 1.01 0.74
C GLY A 6 -18.18 2.21 0.78
N GLY A 7 -17.55 2.50 -0.38
CA GLY A 7 -16.48 3.50 -0.53
C GLY A 7 -16.79 4.92 -0.05
N GLY A 8 -18.06 5.34 -0.03
CA GLY A 8 -18.46 6.66 0.49
C GLY A 8 -18.25 6.84 2.00
N ARG A 9 -18.31 5.75 2.80
CA ARG A 9 -18.08 5.81 4.26
C ARG A 9 -16.60 5.74 4.65
N LYS A 10 -15.72 5.20 3.79
CA LYS A 10 -14.27 5.27 4.01
C LYS A 10 -13.74 6.68 3.81
N VAL A 11 -14.27 7.43 2.84
CA VAL A 11 -13.98 8.87 2.67
C VAL A 11 -14.45 9.67 3.89
N ALA A 12 -15.61 9.35 4.44
CA ALA A 12 -16.07 9.96 5.70
C ALA A 12 -15.20 9.54 6.89
N ALA A 13 -14.71 8.30 6.96
CA ALA A 13 -13.77 7.87 8.00
C ALA A 13 -12.43 8.60 7.90
N LEU A 14 -11.93 8.86 6.68
CA LEU A 14 -10.75 9.70 6.42
C LEU A 14 -10.96 11.14 6.87
N GLN A 15 -12.12 11.74 6.54
CA GLN A 15 -12.46 13.09 6.98
C GLN A 15 -12.65 13.17 8.50
N ILE A 16 -13.20 12.13 9.14
CA ILE A 16 -13.37 12.04 10.59
C ILE A 16 -12.01 11.83 11.29
N PHE A 17 -11.08 11.07 10.71
CA PHE A 17 -9.73 10.89 11.22
C PHE A 17 -8.89 12.17 11.09
N ALA A 18 -8.92 12.81 9.92
CA ALA A 18 -8.26 14.09 9.67
C ALA A 18 -8.82 15.24 10.53
N ALA A 19 -10.08 15.13 10.99
CA ALA A 19 -10.72 16.11 11.88
C ALA A 19 -10.55 15.82 13.38
N LYS A 20 -10.02 14.65 13.78
CA LYS A 20 -9.95 14.24 15.19
C LYS A 20 -8.54 14.10 15.77
N GLU A 21 -7.52 13.90 14.97
CA GLU A 21 -6.16 13.65 15.49
C GLU A 21 -5.15 14.60 14.83
N ASN A 22 -4.35 15.24 15.67
CA ASN A 22 -3.47 16.38 15.36
C ASN A 22 -1.99 15.98 15.12
N PRO A 23 -1.66 15.01 14.23
CA PRO A 23 -0.40 15.03 13.49
C PRO A 23 -0.61 15.36 12.00
N ALA A 24 0.39 15.97 11.38
CA ALA A 24 0.36 16.28 9.94
C ALA A 24 0.34 14.97 9.13
N LEU A 25 -0.33 14.95 7.97
CA LEU A 25 -0.39 13.76 7.11
C LEU A 25 1.00 13.26 6.67
N SER A 26 2.03 14.11 6.72
CA SER A 26 3.44 13.75 6.54
C SER A 26 3.96 12.72 7.54
N ASP A 27 3.32 12.59 8.69
CA ASP A 27 3.71 11.68 9.78
C ASP A 27 2.93 10.36 9.72
N TRP A 28 2.05 10.18 8.73
CA TRP A 28 1.13 9.05 8.66
C TRP A 28 1.69 7.93 7.78
N ILE A 29 1.40 6.70 8.20
CA ILE A 29 1.53 5.50 7.36
C ILE A 29 0.13 4.97 7.09
N VAL A 30 -0.20 4.72 5.83
CA VAL A 30 -1.49 4.15 5.42
C VAL A 30 -1.29 2.97 4.49
N VAL A 31 -2.18 1.97 4.60
CA VAL A 31 -2.15 0.76 3.78
C VAL A 31 -3.50 0.58 3.08
N GLY A 32 -3.48 0.29 1.79
CA GLY A 32 -4.68 0.06 0.99
C GLY A 32 -4.45 -0.92 -0.16
N ASP A 33 -5.52 -1.48 -0.70
CA ASP A 33 -5.42 -2.50 -1.77
C ASP A 33 -6.37 -2.24 -2.95
N SER A 34 -7.31 -1.30 -2.80
CA SER A 34 -8.45 -1.19 -3.71
C SER A 34 -8.89 0.25 -3.98
N ILE A 35 -9.87 0.38 -4.88
CA ILE A 35 -10.46 1.66 -5.29
C ILE A 35 -10.96 2.51 -4.11
N THR A 36 -11.41 1.88 -3.02
CA THR A 36 -11.91 2.64 -1.87
C THR A 36 -10.80 3.31 -1.05
N ASP A 37 -9.56 2.91 -1.28
CA ASP A 37 -8.38 3.33 -0.52
C ASP A 37 -7.53 4.32 -1.32
N ALA A 38 -7.71 4.39 -2.64
CA ALA A 38 -6.92 5.23 -3.56
C ALA A 38 -6.81 6.70 -3.11
N ARG A 39 -7.92 7.31 -2.67
CA ARG A 39 -7.91 8.71 -2.19
C ARG A 39 -7.11 8.91 -0.90
N MET A 40 -7.12 7.93 0.00
CA MET A 40 -6.30 7.97 1.23
C MET A 40 -4.83 7.88 0.88
N LEU A 41 -4.47 6.90 0.04
CA LEU A 41 -3.11 6.68 -0.40
C LEU A 41 -2.56 7.94 -1.05
N GLN A 42 -3.30 8.51 -1.99
CA GLN A 42 -2.89 9.73 -2.70
C GLN A 42 -2.69 10.91 -1.74
N ALA A 43 -3.64 11.15 -0.83
CA ALA A 43 -3.55 12.27 0.10
C ALA A 43 -2.35 12.17 1.06
N VAL A 44 -1.98 10.95 1.47
CA VAL A 44 -0.81 10.73 2.34
C VAL A 44 0.49 10.85 1.55
N ASP A 45 0.57 10.29 0.34
CA ASP A 45 1.75 10.41 -0.54
C ASP A 45 2.04 11.88 -0.89
N GLU A 46 1.01 12.63 -1.31
CA GLU A 46 1.13 14.07 -1.64
C GLU A 46 1.55 14.92 -0.44
N ALA A 47 1.20 14.50 0.79
CA ALA A 47 1.60 15.16 2.02
C ALA A 47 3.00 14.75 2.51
N GLY A 48 3.67 13.82 1.84
CA GLY A 48 4.99 13.31 2.23
C GLY A 48 4.97 12.23 3.32
N GLY A 49 3.80 11.67 3.63
CA GLY A 49 3.67 10.48 4.46
C GLY A 49 3.96 9.19 3.67
N LEU A 50 3.76 8.03 4.30
CA LEU A 50 4.00 6.74 3.65
C LEU A 50 2.69 6.07 3.23
N ALA A 51 2.42 6.07 1.93
CA ALA A 51 1.29 5.32 1.36
C ALA A 51 1.75 3.97 0.79
N ILE A 52 1.19 2.88 1.31
CA ILE A 52 1.54 1.50 0.94
C ILE A 52 0.37 0.82 0.21
N ALA A 53 0.59 0.45 -1.04
CA ALA A 53 -0.33 -0.37 -1.82
C ALA A 53 0.00 -1.87 -1.62
N PHE A 54 -0.80 -2.59 -0.83
CA PHE A 54 -0.58 -4.03 -0.56
C PHE A 54 -1.44 -4.92 -1.45
N ASN A 55 -0.82 -5.80 -2.26
CA ASN A 55 -1.53 -6.67 -3.23
C ASN A 55 -2.62 -5.91 -4.04
N ALA A 56 -2.29 -4.67 -4.38
CA ALA A 56 -3.22 -3.69 -4.91
C ALA A 56 -3.77 -4.00 -6.30
N ASN A 57 -4.87 -3.33 -6.63
CA ASN A 57 -5.43 -3.31 -7.97
C ASN A 57 -5.00 -2.03 -8.73
N GLU A 58 -5.50 -1.87 -9.96
CA GLU A 58 -5.18 -0.75 -10.85
C GLU A 58 -5.62 0.63 -10.33
N TYR A 59 -6.48 0.67 -9.32
CA TYR A 59 -6.97 1.92 -8.76
C TYR A 59 -6.14 2.38 -7.56
N ALA A 60 -5.63 1.45 -6.75
CA ALA A 60 -4.85 1.78 -5.56
C ALA A 60 -3.36 1.94 -5.85
N LEU A 61 -2.81 1.10 -6.74
CA LEU A 61 -1.36 1.08 -7.00
C LEU A 61 -0.81 2.44 -7.47
N PRO A 62 -1.45 3.17 -8.40
CA PRO A 62 -0.92 4.45 -8.88
C PRO A 62 -0.97 5.58 -7.84
N SER A 63 -1.67 5.39 -6.73
CA SER A 63 -1.88 6.41 -5.70
C SER A 63 -0.97 6.24 -4.49
N ALA A 64 -0.06 5.27 -4.49
CA ALA A 64 0.77 4.95 -3.34
C ALA A 64 2.23 5.35 -3.56
N THR A 65 2.94 5.60 -2.47
CA THR A 65 4.39 5.84 -2.44
C THR A 65 5.15 4.57 -2.82
N ILE A 66 4.72 3.43 -2.24
CA ILE A 66 5.32 2.11 -2.47
C ILE A 66 4.25 1.05 -2.72
N GLY A 67 4.62 0.03 -3.48
CA GLY A 67 3.85 -1.21 -3.66
C GLY A 67 4.52 -2.37 -2.96
N LEU A 68 3.74 -3.20 -2.27
CA LEU A 68 4.18 -4.51 -1.80
C LEU A 68 3.20 -5.57 -2.30
N ALA A 69 3.68 -6.49 -3.14
CA ALA A 69 2.94 -7.71 -3.43
C ALA A 69 3.56 -8.88 -2.67
N SER A 70 2.78 -9.49 -1.78
CA SER A 70 3.24 -10.60 -0.96
C SER A 70 2.10 -11.49 -0.50
N THR A 71 2.37 -12.77 -0.30
CA THR A 71 1.48 -13.70 0.40
C THR A 71 1.50 -13.55 1.92
N ASN A 72 2.41 -12.75 2.49
CA ASN A 72 2.49 -12.47 3.92
C ASN A 72 2.43 -10.96 4.22
N LEU A 73 1.63 -10.59 5.23
CA LEU A 73 1.50 -9.21 5.70
C LEU A 73 2.74 -8.78 6.51
N ASP A 74 3.44 -9.71 7.16
CA ASP A 74 4.65 -9.42 7.95
C ASP A 74 5.76 -8.78 7.11
N ASP A 75 5.74 -8.94 5.79
CA ASP A 75 6.72 -8.31 4.90
C ASP A 75 6.63 -6.77 4.93
N LEU A 76 5.51 -6.21 5.41
CA LEU A 76 5.41 -4.77 5.67
C LEU A 76 6.46 -4.27 6.68
N ASP A 77 6.94 -5.13 7.60
CA ASP A 77 7.93 -4.76 8.63
C ASP A 77 9.16 -4.10 8.03
N VAL A 78 9.58 -4.49 6.83
CA VAL A 78 10.74 -3.93 6.14
C VAL A 78 10.54 -2.42 5.92
N ALA A 79 9.38 -2.03 5.39
CA ALA A 79 9.06 -0.62 5.14
C ALA A 79 8.76 0.14 6.44
N LEU A 80 8.07 -0.50 7.39
CA LEU A 80 7.69 0.13 8.66
C LEU A 80 8.91 0.45 9.55
N LYS A 81 9.87 -0.49 9.65
CA LYS A 81 11.12 -0.26 10.39
C LYS A 81 11.97 0.82 9.73
N ALA A 82 12.09 0.78 8.40
CA ALA A 82 12.81 1.83 7.67
C ALA A 82 12.18 3.22 7.91
N TRP A 83 10.86 3.31 7.93
CA TRP A 83 10.17 4.55 8.26
C TRP A 83 10.45 5.03 9.68
N GLU A 84 10.40 4.15 10.67
CA GLU A 84 10.71 4.49 12.07
C GLU A 84 12.17 4.97 12.24
N GLU A 85 13.11 4.37 11.51
CA GLU A 85 14.54 4.70 11.61
C GLU A 85 14.94 6.00 10.88
N GLY A 86 14.28 6.34 9.77
CA GLY A 86 14.73 7.46 8.94
C GLY A 86 13.69 8.04 7.97
N GLY A 87 12.40 7.78 8.20
CA GLY A 87 11.30 8.30 7.41
C GLY A 87 11.36 7.91 5.93
N GLY A 88 10.81 8.77 5.08
CA GLY A 88 10.67 8.50 3.63
C GLY A 88 11.99 8.19 2.92
N GLN A 89 13.10 8.83 3.33
CA GLN A 89 14.41 8.60 2.71
C GLN A 89 14.94 7.19 2.99
N ALA A 90 14.77 6.69 4.22
CA ALA A 90 15.16 5.34 4.58
C ALA A 90 14.28 4.30 3.87
N VAL A 91 12.96 4.56 3.77
CA VAL A 91 12.04 3.70 3.00
C VAL A 91 12.43 3.65 1.53
N GLU A 92 12.69 4.80 0.90
CA GLU A 92 13.09 4.87 -0.51
C GLU A 92 14.33 4.01 -0.78
N LYS A 93 15.34 4.14 0.08
CA LYS A 93 16.57 3.37 -0.02
C LYS A 93 16.30 1.87 0.05
N VAL A 94 15.64 1.41 1.12
CA VAL A 94 15.39 -0.03 1.36
C VAL A 94 14.49 -0.61 0.28
N VAL A 95 13.43 0.08 -0.12
CA VAL A 95 12.49 -0.41 -1.14
C VAL A 95 13.16 -0.53 -2.51
N LYS A 96 14.02 0.43 -2.90
CA LYS A 96 14.79 0.34 -4.14
C LYS A 96 15.83 -0.77 -4.11
N GLU A 97 16.47 -1.01 -2.98
CA GLU A 97 17.39 -2.14 -2.78
C GLU A 97 16.66 -3.48 -2.91
N MET A 98 15.50 -3.63 -2.25
CA MET A 98 14.67 -4.83 -2.33
C MET A 98 14.13 -5.07 -3.75
N GLU A 99 13.66 -4.02 -4.42
CA GLU A 99 13.19 -4.11 -5.81
C GLU A 99 14.30 -4.57 -6.76
N SER A 100 15.54 -4.11 -6.52
CA SER A 100 16.71 -4.49 -7.32
C SER A 100 17.21 -5.91 -7.02
N ALA A 101 17.17 -6.32 -5.75
CA ALA A 101 17.54 -7.67 -5.32
C ALA A 101 16.56 -8.74 -5.84
N GLY A 102 15.32 -8.33 -6.12
CA GLY A 102 14.25 -9.19 -6.58
C GLY A 102 13.48 -9.84 -5.42
N SER A 103 12.51 -10.67 -5.79
CA SER A 103 11.55 -11.27 -4.86
C SER A 103 11.92 -12.70 -4.45
N GLU A 104 11.45 -13.13 -3.29
CA GLU A 104 11.50 -14.53 -2.85
C GLU A 104 10.17 -15.23 -3.16
N GLY A 105 10.06 -15.81 -4.35
CA GLY A 105 8.84 -16.51 -4.78
C GLY A 105 7.64 -15.56 -4.86
N GLU A 106 6.64 -15.74 -3.99
CA GLU A 106 5.43 -14.89 -3.93
C GLU A 106 5.45 -13.89 -2.78
N ARG A 107 6.63 -13.60 -2.23
CA ARG A 107 6.85 -12.63 -1.14
C ARG A 107 7.84 -11.55 -1.56
N ASN A 108 7.83 -10.43 -0.83
CA ASN A 108 8.81 -9.36 -0.95
C ASN A 108 8.92 -8.71 -2.34
N HIS A 109 7.83 -8.66 -3.12
CA HIS A 109 7.82 -7.87 -4.36
C HIS A 109 7.59 -6.40 -4.00
N PHE A 110 8.68 -5.72 -3.67
CA PHE A 110 8.70 -4.30 -3.38
C PHE A 110 8.82 -3.47 -4.66
N HIS A 111 8.08 -2.37 -4.71
CA HIS A 111 8.10 -1.43 -5.81
C HIS A 111 8.12 0.00 -5.29
N TRP A 112 9.10 0.81 -5.74
CA TRP A 112 9.03 2.25 -5.54
C TRP A 112 8.12 2.87 -6.61
N LEU A 113 7.02 3.52 -6.18
CA LEU A 113 5.97 3.99 -7.08
C LEU A 113 5.93 5.51 -7.21
N SER A 114 6.34 6.24 -6.19
CA SER A 114 6.35 7.70 -6.23
C SER A 114 7.24 8.21 -7.38
N GLY A 115 6.64 8.95 -8.31
CA GLY A 115 7.29 9.44 -9.53
C GLY A 115 7.50 8.40 -10.63
N ARG A 116 7.01 7.17 -10.50
CA ARG A 116 7.15 6.12 -11.53
C ARG A 116 6.11 6.29 -12.63
N GLU A 117 6.56 6.35 -13.89
CA GLU A 117 5.67 6.45 -15.06
C GLU A 117 5.07 5.10 -15.47
N ASN A 118 5.88 4.03 -15.50
CA ASN A 118 5.44 2.72 -15.95
C ASN A 118 5.09 1.80 -14.77
N LEU A 119 3.81 1.47 -14.65
CA LEU A 119 3.27 0.59 -13.61
C LEU A 119 2.87 -0.81 -14.11
N GLU A 120 3.10 -1.15 -15.38
CA GLU A 120 2.60 -2.39 -15.98
C GLU A 120 3.13 -3.65 -15.27
N GLN A 121 4.45 -3.73 -15.08
CA GLN A 121 5.07 -4.87 -14.41
C GLN A 121 4.66 -4.97 -12.94
N PRO A 122 4.77 -3.90 -12.10
CA PRO A 122 4.24 -3.93 -10.73
C PRO A 122 2.77 -4.37 -10.70
N LEU A 123 1.91 -3.77 -11.52
CA LEU A 123 0.49 -4.06 -11.52
C LEU A 123 0.18 -5.52 -11.87
N SER A 124 0.91 -6.11 -12.82
CA SER A 124 0.81 -7.52 -13.18
C SER A 124 1.12 -8.44 -11.99
N ILE A 125 2.22 -8.17 -11.28
CA ILE A 125 2.65 -8.93 -10.09
C ILE A 125 1.60 -8.81 -8.99
N HIS A 126 1.18 -7.59 -8.68
CA HIS A 126 0.17 -7.32 -7.66
C HIS A 126 -1.16 -8.04 -7.95
N LYS A 127 -1.69 -7.96 -9.18
CA LYS A 127 -2.92 -8.65 -9.57
C LYS A 127 -2.79 -10.17 -9.49
N ARG A 128 -1.64 -10.73 -9.87
CA ARG A 128 -1.35 -12.17 -9.80
C ARG A 128 -1.38 -12.68 -8.36
N ILE A 129 -0.64 -12.04 -7.45
CA ILE A 129 -0.58 -12.43 -6.03
C ILE A 129 -1.93 -12.20 -5.35
N ARG A 130 -2.59 -11.05 -5.59
CA ARG A 130 -3.96 -10.76 -5.13
C ARG A 130 -4.93 -11.88 -5.50
N GLY A 131 -4.89 -12.36 -6.73
CA GLY A 131 -5.73 -13.47 -7.20
C GLY A 131 -5.42 -14.78 -6.48
N MET A 132 -4.14 -15.06 -6.21
CA MET A 132 -3.70 -16.26 -5.49
C MET A 132 -4.24 -16.29 -4.06
N VAL A 133 -3.97 -15.24 -3.27
CA VAL A 133 -4.37 -15.18 -1.86
C VAL A 133 -5.88 -15.18 -1.69
N ARG A 134 -6.63 -14.51 -2.58
CA ARG A 134 -8.10 -14.50 -2.54
C ARG A 134 -8.72 -15.85 -2.86
N ARG A 135 -8.15 -16.60 -3.81
CA ARG A 135 -8.61 -17.97 -4.10
C ARG A 135 -8.36 -18.92 -2.94
N GLN A 136 -7.25 -18.76 -2.22
CA GLN A 136 -6.97 -19.53 -1.01
C GLN A 136 -7.96 -19.19 0.11
N ALA A 137 -8.21 -17.89 0.33
CA ALA A 137 -9.19 -17.44 1.33
C ALA A 137 -10.60 -17.96 1.04
N ALA A 138 -11.01 -18.03 -0.23
CA ALA A 138 -12.31 -18.57 -0.64
C ALA A 138 -12.48 -20.07 -0.36
N LYS A 139 -11.41 -20.83 -0.09
CA LYS A 139 -11.47 -22.24 0.32
C LYS A 139 -11.65 -22.44 1.83
N LEU A 140 -11.47 -21.38 2.61
CA LEU A 140 -11.54 -21.41 4.08
C LEU A 140 -12.93 -21.03 4.62
N GLY A 141 -13.88 -20.71 3.74
CA GLY A 141 -15.26 -20.32 4.06
C GLY A 141 -16.29 -21.17 3.35
#